data_AF-A2FL15-F1
#
_entry.id   AF-A2FL15-F1
#
_cell.length_a   1.000
_cell.length_b   1.000
_cell.length_c   1.000
_cell.angle_alpha   90.00
_cell.angle_beta   90.00
_cell.angle_gamma   90.00
#
_symmetry.space_group_name_H-M   'P 1'
#
loop_
_entity.id
_entity.type
_entity.pdbx_description
1 polymer ?
#
loop_
_entity_poly.entity_id
_entity_poly.type
_entity_poly.pdbx_seq_one_letter_code
_entity_poly.pdbx_strand_id
1 'polypeptide(L)'
;MPKSPLICFCEERRPGVTAENPGLAFGDISKKLIEKWKNLSAEEKEKYIKMAEQENEEDKNRINNIEDLYQYFESIPKKNIKDLKVSTESVIHLVKLRNMANELSKHFSKLSTELDSTLSNIADKLVDRE
;
A
#
# COMPACT_ATOMS: atom_id res chain seq x y z
N MET A 1 0.39 2.26 -5.86
CA MET A 1 -0.37 2.55 -7.11
C MET A 1 -0.95 1.23 -7.57
N PRO A 2 -2.25 1.15 -7.90
CA PRO A 2 -2.84 -0.12 -8.30
C PRO A 2 -2.16 -0.66 -9.57
N LYS A 3 -1.72 -1.92 -9.56
CA LYS A 3 -1.21 -2.61 -10.74
C LYS A 3 -2.34 -2.84 -11.73
N SER A 4 -2.04 -2.63 -13.01
CA SER A 4 -2.96 -2.93 -14.10
C SER A 4 -2.70 -4.32 -14.67
N PRO A 5 -3.69 -4.94 -15.34
CA PRO A 5 -3.54 -6.26 -15.97
C PRO A 5 -2.39 -6.33 -16.98
N LEU A 6 -2.15 -5.23 -17.72
CA LEU A 6 -1.03 -5.12 -18.66
C LEU A 6 0.32 -5.24 -17.96
N ILE A 7 0.47 -4.67 -16.76
CA ILE A 7 1.72 -4.74 -16.01
C ILE A 7 1.96 -6.17 -15.53
N CYS A 8 0.93 -6.86 -15.02
CA CYS A 8 1.03 -8.28 -14.64
C CYS A 8 1.44 -9.15 -15.83
N PHE A 9 0.84 -8.92 -17.00
CA PHE A 9 1.25 -9.59 -18.24
C PHE A 9 2.71 -9.32 -18.61
N CYS A 10 3.14 -8.06 -18.54
CA CYS A 10 4.51 -7.67 -18.86
C CYS A 10 5.50 -8.33 -17.88
N GLU A 11 5.20 -8.37 -16.59
CA GLU A 11 6.05 -8.99 -15.57
C GLU A 11 6.22 -10.50 -15.81
N GLU A 12 5.13 -11.21 -16.10
CA GLU A 12 5.16 -12.65 -16.39
C GLU A 12 5.93 -12.97 -17.68
N ARG A 13 5.71 -12.20 -18.76
CA ARG A 13 6.21 -12.54 -20.09
C ARG A 13 7.55 -11.91 -20.45
N ARG A 14 7.95 -10.82 -19.80
CA ARG A 14 9.21 -10.10 -20.11
C ARG A 14 10.45 -11.00 -20.04
N PRO A 15 10.66 -11.87 -19.02
CA PRO A 15 11.83 -12.73 -18.98
C PRO A 15 11.95 -13.63 -20.22
N GLY A 16 10.84 -14.23 -20.66
CA GLY A 16 10.79 -15.05 -21.87
C GLY A 16 11.10 -14.25 -23.13
N VAL A 17 10.44 -13.09 -23.32
CA VAL A 17 10.66 -12.24 -24.50
C VAL A 17 12.10 -11.70 -24.55
N THR A 18 12.70 -11.37 -23.40
CA THR A 18 14.10 -10.95 -23.32
C THR A 18 15.05 -12.11 -23.67
N ALA A 19 14.79 -13.32 -23.19
CA ALA A 19 15.61 -14.50 -23.50
C ALA A 19 15.55 -14.87 -25.00
N GLU A 20 14.37 -14.76 -25.62
CA GLU A 20 14.19 -14.99 -27.06
C GLU A 20 14.84 -13.90 -27.93
N ASN A 21 15.10 -12.71 -27.38
CA ASN A 21 15.60 -11.56 -28.13
C ASN A 21 16.83 -10.94 -27.44
N PRO A 22 17.95 -11.69 -27.35
CA PRO A 22 19.16 -11.18 -26.73
C PRO A 22 19.67 -9.96 -27.49
N GLY A 23 19.95 -8.86 -26.77
CA GLY A 23 20.49 -7.62 -27.35
C GLY A 23 19.45 -6.56 -27.75
N LEU A 24 18.14 -6.85 -27.69
CA LEU A 24 17.14 -5.80 -27.85
C LEU A 24 17.11 -4.86 -26.64
N ALA A 25 16.93 -3.57 -26.91
CA ALA A 25 16.78 -2.57 -25.87
C ALA A 25 15.46 -2.78 -25.10
N PHE A 26 15.46 -2.40 -23.82
CA PHE A 26 14.29 -2.51 -22.94
C PHE A 26 13.02 -1.89 -23.53
N GLY A 27 13.15 -0.75 -24.21
CA GLY A 27 12.04 -0.05 -24.86
C GLY A 27 11.39 -0.89 -25.95
N ASP A 28 12.19 -1.59 -26.76
CA ASP A 28 11.69 -2.42 -27.86
C ASP A 28 11.08 -3.73 -27.36
N ILE A 29 11.65 -4.31 -26.30
CA ILE A 29 11.01 -5.42 -25.57
C ILE A 29 9.64 -5.00 -25.03
N SER A 30 9.54 -3.81 -24.44
CA SER A 30 8.29 -3.29 -23.88
C SER A 30 7.24 -3.05 -24.97
N LYS A 31 7.63 -2.52 -26.15
CA LYS A 31 6.72 -2.38 -27.30
C LYS A 31 6.19 -3.73 -27.78
N LYS A 32 7.06 -4.74 -27.94
CA LYS A 32 6.67 -6.10 -28.34
C LYS A 32 5.66 -6.71 -27.35
N LEU A 33 5.86 -6.51 -26.06
CA LEU A 33 4.91 -6.98 -25.03
C LEU A 33 3.55 -6.29 -25.14
N ILE A 34 3.52 -4.97 -25.35
CA ILE A 34 2.27 -4.22 -25.53
C ILE A 34 1.53 -4.70 -26.79
N GLU A 35 2.24 -5.00 -27.88
CA GLU A 35 1.64 -5.57 -29.10
C GLU A 35 1.05 -6.96 -28.84
N LYS A 36 1.79 -7.85 -28.15
CA LYS A 36 1.28 -9.17 -27.75
C LYS A 36 0.04 -9.05 -26.88
N TRP A 37 0.03 -8.13 -25.92
CA TRP A 37 -1.13 -7.85 -25.06
C TRP A 37 -2.36 -7.42 -25.86
N LYS A 38 -2.19 -6.53 -26.84
CA LYS A 38 -3.30 -6.08 -27.70
C LYS A 38 -3.95 -7.25 -28.45
N ASN A 39 -3.14 -8.23 -28.85
CA ASN A 39 -3.56 -9.40 -29.61
C ASN A 39 -4.13 -10.55 -28.75
N LEU A 40 -4.06 -10.48 -27.42
CA LEU A 40 -4.68 -11.48 -26.55
C LEU A 40 -6.21 -11.40 -26.61
N SER A 41 -6.85 -12.57 -26.55
CA SER A 41 -8.30 -12.69 -26.42
C SER A 41 -8.81 -12.15 -25.07
N ALA A 42 -10.11 -11.95 -24.96
CA ALA A 42 -10.72 -11.56 -23.68
C ALA A 42 -10.49 -12.62 -22.60
N GLU A 43 -10.60 -13.90 -22.96
CA GLU A 43 -10.38 -15.04 -22.06
C GLU A 43 -8.93 -15.11 -21.56
N GLU A 44 -7.96 -14.82 -22.42
CA GLU A 44 -6.55 -14.77 -22.03
C GLU A 44 -6.25 -13.57 -21.13
N LYS A 45 -6.91 -12.42 -21.38
CA LYS A 45 -6.79 -11.21 -20.55
C LYS A 45 -7.42 -11.39 -19.18
N GLU A 46 -8.47 -12.20 -19.06
CA GLU A 46 -9.17 -12.49 -17.80
C GLU A 46 -8.22 -13.00 -16.71
N LYS A 47 -7.25 -13.85 -17.07
CA LYS A 47 -6.20 -14.31 -16.15
C LYS A 47 -5.49 -13.13 -15.48
N TYR A 48 -5.07 -12.15 -16.27
CA TYR A 48 -4.29 -11.00 -15.80
C TYR A 48 -5.16 -9.96 -15.10
N ILE A 49 -6.45 -9.90 -15.42
CA ILE A 49 -7.43 -9.09 -14.67
C ILE A 49 -7.50 -9.60 -13.23
N LYS A 50 -7.73 -10.91 -13.05
CA LYS A 50 -7.77 -11.54 -11.73
C LYS A 50 -6.45 -11.40 -10.96
N MET A 51 -5.32 -11.58 -11.63
CA MET A 51 -4.00 -11.36 -11.01
C MET A 51 -3.85 -9.92 -10.51
N ALA A 52 -4.24 -8.92 -11.32
CA ALA A 52 -4.16 -7.52 -10.92
C ALA A 52 -5.11 -7.20 -9.77
N GLU A 53 -6.33 -7.74 -9.78
CA GLU A 53 -7.29 -7.58 -8.68
C GLU A 53 -6.76 -8.16 -7.37
N GLN A 54 -6.26 -9.40 -7.41
CA GLN A 54 -5.68 -10.07 -6.25
C GLN A 54 -4.48 -9.28 -5.69
N GLU A 55 -3.50 -8.91 -6.53
CA GLU A 55 -2.35 -8.15 -6.04
C GLU A 55 -2.76 -6.80 -5.46
N ASN A 56 -3.72 -6.11 -6.07
CA ASN A 56 -4.22 -4.84 -5.55
C ASN A 56 -4.95 -5.01 -4.22
N GLU A 57 -5.65 -6.12 -4.01
CA GLU A 57 -6.29 -6.44 -2.73
C GLU A 57 -5.26 -6.78 -1.65
N GLU A 58 -4.26 -7.59 -1.99
CA GLU A 58 -3.13 -7.87 -1.11
C GLU A 58 -2.37 -6.59 -0.74
N ASP A 59 -2.12 -5.69 -1.70
CA ASP A 59 -1.48 -4.39 -1.45
C ASP A 59 -2.33 -3.50 -0.54
N LYS A 60 -3.65 -3.47 -0.71
CA LYS A 60 -4.56 -2.76 0.22
C LYS A 60 -4.45 -3.32 1.64
N ASN A 61 -4.40 -4.65 1.76
CA ASN A 61 -4.27 -5.32 3.06
C ASN A 61 -2.90 -5.06 3.70
N ARG A 62 -1.82 -5.07 2.92
CA ARG A 62 -0.48 -4.64 3.36
C ARG A 62 -0.49 -3.19 3.83
N ILE A 63 -1.17 -2.27 3.12
CA ILE A 63 -1.25 -0.85 3.52
C ILE A 63 -1.98 -0.65 4.85
N ASN A 64 -2.97 -1.50 5.14
CA ASN A 64 -3.66 -1.49 6.43
C ASN A 64 -2.78 -2.02 7.58
N ASN A 65 -1.83 -2.92 7.28
CA ASN A 65 -0.82 -3.39 8.23
C ASN A 65 0.51 -2.67 8.01
N ILE A 66 0.65 -1.51 8.66
CA ILE A 66 1.80 -0.61 8.52
C ILE A 66 3.14 -1.35 8.64
N GLU A 67 3.27 -2.35 9.50
CA GLU A 67 4.51 -3.11 9.70
C GLU A 67 4.93 -3.89 8.44
N ASP A 68 3.98 -4.48 7.73
CA ASP A 68 4.24 -5.25 6.50
C ASP A 68 4.67 -4.35 5.34
N LEU A 69 4.13 -3.12 5.28
CA LEU A 69 4.61 -2.11 4.32
C LEU A 69 6.07 -1.76 4.56
N TYR A 70 6.48 -1.59 5.83
CA TYR A 70 7.87 -1.31 6.17
C TYR A 70 8.79 -2.43 5.71
N GLN A 71 8.45 -3.68 6.05
CA GLN A 71 9.22 -4.85 5.67
C GLN A 71 9.32 -5.00 4.14
N TYR A 72 8.23 -4.72 3.41
CA TYR A 72 8.20 -4.71 1.95
C TYR A 72 9.16 -3.67 1.37
N PHE A 73 9.09 -2.42 1.82
CA PHE A 73 9.98 -1.36 1.34
C PHE A 73 11.45 -1.62 1.66
N GLU A 74 11.77 -2.24 2.80
CA GLU A 74 13.15 -2.65 3.12
C GLU A 74 13.66 -3.78 2.23
N SER A 75 12.77 -4.67 1.76
CA SER A 75 13.13 -5.82 0.92
C SER A 75 13.48 -5.47 -0.53
N ILE A 76 13.11 -4.28 -1.01
CA ILE A 76 13.38 -3.83 -2.37
C ILE A 76 14.89 -3.56 -2.54
N PRO A 77 15.59 -4.23 -3.49
CA PRO A 77 17.03 -4.04 -3.68
C PRO A 77 17.35 -2.61 -4.12
N LYS A 78 18.09 -1.89 -3.27
CA LYS A 78 18.53 -0.49 -3.47
C LYS A 78 19.54 -0.37 -4.62
N LYS A 79 19.11 -0.46 -5.88
CA LYS A 79 19.96 -0.18 -7.04
C LYS A 79 19.61 1.17 -7.68
N ASN A 80 20.56 2.10 -7.58
CA ASN A 80 20.67 3.38 -8.31
C ASN A 80 19.49 4.35 -8.25
N ILE A 81 19.09 4.83 -7.06
CA ILE A 81 18.19 5.99 -6.97
C ILE A 81 18.60 6.88 -5.79
N LYS A 82 19.41 7.90 -6.06
CA LYS A 82 19.78 8.94 -5.07
C LYS A 82 18.55 9.75 -4.60
N ASP A 83 17.51 9.78 -5.43
CA ASP A 83 16.26 10.50 -5.17
C ASP A 83 15.22 9.70 -4.35
N LEU A 84 15.34 8.37 -4.26
CA LEU A 84 14.41 7.53 -3.50
C LEU A 84 14.64 7.61 -1.98
N LYS A 85 15.83 8.03 -1.57
CA LYS A 85 16.17 8.21 -0.14
C LYS A 85 15.29 9.29 0.51
N VAL A 86 15.02 10.38 -0.21
CA VAL A 86 14.13 11.47 0.22
C VAL A 86 12.67 11.00 0.29
N SER A 87 12.25 10.14 -0.63
CA SER A 87 10.88 9.58 -0.67
C SER A 87 10.61 8.58 0.46
N THR A 88 11.57 7.71 0.79
CA THR A 88 11.42 6.70 1.85
C THR A 88 11.47 7.30 3.26
N GLU A 89 12.38 8.25 3.53
CA GLU A 89 12.42 8.97 4.81
C GLU A 89 11.15 9.80 5.05
N SER A 90 10.59 10.40 3.99
CA SER A 90 9.32 11.14 4.07
C SER A 90 8.14 10.22 4.39
N VAL A 91 8.05 9.04 3.75
CA VAL A 91 7.00 8.05 4.06
C VAL A 91 7.11 7.58 5.50
N ILE A 92 8.32 7.32 6.00
CA ILE A 92 8.56 6.95 7.40
C ILE A 92 8.07 8.05 8.35
N HIS A 93 8.40 9.31 8.05
CA HIS A 93 7.94 10.45 8.83
C HIS A 93 6.41 10.58 8.85
N LEU A 94 5.75 10.41 7.70
CA LEU A 94 4.29 10.49 7.60
C LEU A 94 3.60 9.36 8.37
N VAL A 95 4.16 8.15 8.37
CA VAL A 95 3.63 7.06 9.19
C VAL A 95 3.79 7.35 10.68
N LYS A 96 4.97 7.81 11.11
CA LYS A 96 5.19 8.20 12.51
C LYS A 96 4.19 9.27 12.94
N LEU A 97 3.94 10.26 12.08
CA LEU A 97 2.96 11.32 12.32
C LEU A 97 1.53 10.78 12.48
N ARG A 98 1.10 9.87 11.59
CA ARG A 98 -0.20 9.21 11.69
C ARG A 98 -0.35 8.42 12.99
N ASN A 99 0.68 7.66 13.39
CA ASN A 99 0.64 6.88 14.63
C ASN A 99 0.55 7.79 15.86
N MET A 100 1.30 8.89 15.89
CA MET A 100 1.19 9.89 16.96
C MET A 100 -0.21 10.51 17.02
N ALA A 101 -0.82 10.82 15.87
CA ALA A 101 -2.19 11.35 15.84
C ALA A 101 -3.22 10.36 16.37
N ASN A 102 -3.05 9.06 16.09
CA ASN A 102 -3.93 8.01 16.60
C ASN A 102 -3.81 7.84 18.13
N GLU A 103 -2.60 7.86 18.68
CA GLU A 103 -2.40 7.78 20.13
C GLU A 103 -2.94 9.01 20.84
N LEU A 104 -2.76 10.20 20.25
CA LEU A 104 -3.36 11.43 20.77
C LEU A 104 -4.90 11.33 20.79
N SER A 105 -5.51 10.78 19.73
CA SER A 105 -6.95 10.56 19.66
C SER A 105 -7.46 9.63 20.78
N LYS A 106 -6.77 8.51 21.03
CA LYS A 106 -7.11 7.59 22.13
C LYS A 106 -7.04 8.28 23.49
N HIS A 107 -6.00 9.08 23.73
CA HIS A 107 -5.86 9.82 24.99
C HIS A 107 -7.00 10.81 25.19
N PHE A 108 -7.41 11.54 24.14
CA PHE A 108 -8.55 12.43 24.21
C PHE A 108 -9.86 11.69 24.49
N SER A 109 -10.11 10.56 23.84
CA SER A 109 -11.29 9.74 24.12
C SER A 109 -11.33 9.31 25.59
N LYS A 110 -10.19 8.82 26.13
CA LYS A 110 -10.08 8.43 27.53
C LYS A 110 -10.35 9.59 28.49
N LEU A 111 -9.75 10.75 28.23
CA LEU A 111 -9.93 11.95 29.06
C LEU A 111 -11.39 12.42 29.04
N SER A 112 -12.05 12.35 27.88
CA SER A 112 -13.48 12.65 27.76
C SER A 112 -14.31 11.72 28.64
N THR A 113 -14.05 10.41 28.59
CA THR A 113 -14.78 9.43 29.41
C THR A 113 -14.55 9.62 30.91
N GLU A 114 -13.32 9.96 31.33
CA GLU A 114 -13.02 10.28 32.73
C GLU A 114 -13.72 11.55 33.20
N LEU A 115 -13.79 12.58 32.35
CA LEU A 115 -14.53 13.81 32.63
C LEU A 115 -16.02 13.53 32.79
N ASP A 116 -16.62 12.78 31.86
CA ASP A 116 -18.04 12.41 31.92
C ASP A 116 -18.36 11.60 33.19
N SER A 117 -17.50 10.65 33.56
CA SER A 117 -17.65 9.88 34.80
C SER A 117 -17.54 10.77 36.04
N THR A 118 -16.60 11.72 36.05
CA THR A 118 -16.44 12.65 37.18
C THR A 118 -17.66 13.56 37.32
N LEU A 119 -18.19 14.08 36.20
CA LEU A 119 -19.39 14.90 36.20
C LEU A 119 -20.61 14.12 36.69
N SER A 120 -20.78 12.87 36.26
CA SER A 120 -21.85 11.98 36.77
C SER A 120 -21.74 11.78 38.27
N ASN A 121 -20.55 11.44 38.78
CA ASN A 121 -20.31 11.22 40.20
C ASN A 121 -20.59 12.48 41.05
N ILE A 122 -20.30 13.67 40.52
CA ILE A 122 -20.61 14.94 41.19
C ILE A 122 -22.12 15.18 41.20
N ALA A 123 -22.80 14.96 40.07
CA ALA A 123 -24.25 15.11 39.96
C ALA A 123 -24.98 14.20 40.95
N ASP A 124 -24.60 12.91 41.04
CA ASP A 124 -25.19 11.95 41.98
C ASP A 124 -25.03 12.40 43.44
N LYS A 125 -23.82 12.86 43.82
CA LYS A 125 -23.54 13.38 45.17
C LYS A 125 -24.26 14.67 45.54
N LEU A 126 -24.73 15.43 44.55
CA LEU A 126 -25.53 16.64 44.78
C LEU A 126 -27.01 16.31 44.97
N VAL A 127 -27.52 15.29 44.28
CA VAL A 127 -28.89 14.79 44.43
C VAL A 127 -29.11 14.12 45.80
N ASP A 128 -28.12 13.41 46.33
CA ASP A 128 -28.23 12.73 47.64
C ASP A 128 -28.16 13.69 48.87
N ARG A 129 -27.99 15.01 48.67
CA ARG A 129 -27.92 16.01 49.76
C ARG A 129 -29.20 16.82 49.97
N GLU A 130 -30.24 16.59 49.17
CA GLU A 130 -31.60 17.15 49.37
C GLU A 130 -32.51 16.15 50.09
#